data_AF-A0A1D7NPN7-F1
#
_entry.id   AF-A0A1D7NPN7-F1
#
_cell.length_a   1.000
_cell.length_b   1.000
_cell.length_c   1.000
_cell.angle_alpha   90.00
_cell.angle_beta   90.00
_cell.angle_gamma   90.00
#
_symmetry.space_group_name_H-M   'P 1'
#
loop_
_entity.id
_entity.type
_entity.pdbx_description
1 polymer ?
#
loop_
_entity_poly.entity_id
_entity_poly.type
_entity_poly.pdbx_seq_one_letter_code
_entity_poly.pdbx_strand_id
1 'polypeptide(L)'
;MNSEDESSAGAAQEMPLAGVGGRLRAARETRRLDLEHIAAETRIPLRHLQAIESGNFEALPSRAYAIGFSRTYAKAVGLDEAAITDAVRGELANGSMQRVIPTSGMEPGDPARLPSSGVAWAGALAALILAVGAFAFYNSYFGAGTEPGSLLAPKPAPTPTTAAAPSPAATAAVPAGPVVLTATEDGVWLRLYEEGGERLFERALKRGESVTVPATAADPRINTGRPDALVITIGGQVVPGLADQPVTIAGASVSAAALVARTAAPTPAVTNSPVPTATRAAVRRNSTSAAPAPVPSAAPAADQAPAPTETSAPAGADRITN
;
A
#
# COMPACT_ATOMS: atom_id res chain seq x y z
N MET A 1 71.68 19.59 -33.82
CA MET A 1 70.56 19.94 -32.93
C MET A 1 69.75 18.68 -32.68
N ASN A 2 70.02 18.00 -31.56
CA ASN A 2 69.07 17.06 -30.96
C ASN A 2 67.95 17.85 -30.31
N SER A 3 66.70 17.54 -30.64
CA SER A 3 65.52 17.94 -29.85
C SER A 3 64.38 16.96 -30.15
N GLU A 4 64.66 15.69 -29.92
CA GLU A 4 63.64 14.67 -29.69
C GLU A 4 63.78 14.33 -28.20
N ASP A 5 62.85 14.80 -27.37
CA ASP A 5 62.38 14.16 -26.13
C ASP A 5 61.48 15.12 -25.35
N GLU A 6 60.52 14.54 -24.63
CA GLU A 6 59.64 15.14 -23.62
C GLU A 6 58.36 15.86 -24.11
N SER A 7 57.38 15.07 -24.58
CA SER A 7 56.04 15.04 -23.95
C SER A 7 55.25 13.83 -24.44
N SER A 8 55.71 12.63 -24.10
CA SER A 8 54.88 11.41 -24.08
C SER A 8 54.55 11.07 -22.63
N ALA A 9 53.84 11.97 -21.95
CA ALA A 9 53.24 11.70 -20.66
C ALA A 9 51.71 11.60 -20.84
N GLY A 10 51.20 10.37 -20.81
CA GLY A 10 49.85 10.11 -20.31
C GLY A 10 48.68 10.11 -21.29
N ALA A 11 48.90 10.11 -22.61
CA ALA A 11 47.84 9.67 -23.52
C ALA A 11 47.82 8.14 -23.56
N ALA A 12 47.41 7.51 -22.45
CA ALA A 12 46.98 6.12 -22.47
C ALA A 12 45.90 6.04 -23.55
N GLN A 13 46.26 5.48 -24.70
CA GLN A 13 45.38 5.27 -25.83
C GLN A 13 44.15 4.54 -25.30
N GLU A 14 43.04 5.28 -25.24
CA GLU A 14 41.74 4.84 -24.81
C GLU A 14 41.25 3.86 -25.88
N MET A 15 41.72 2.61 -25.79
CA MET A 15 41.22 1.49 -26.59
C MET A 15 39.71 1.54 -26.46
N PRO A 16 38.95 1.64 -27.57
CA PRO A 16 37.50 1.78 -27.51
C PRO A 16 36.96 0.55 -26.79
N LEU A 17 36.70 0.71 -25.49
CA LEU A 17 36.17 -0.33 -24.63
C LEU A 17 34.89 -0.81 -25.31
N ALA A 18 34.89 -2.08 -25.69
CA ALA A 18 33.82 -2.70 -26.47
C ALA A 18 32.49 -2.57 -25.71
N GLY A 19 31.76 -1.51 -26.03
CA GLY A 19 30.46 -1.19 -25.47
C GLY A 19 30.44 -0.84 -23.98
N VAL A 20 29.22 -0.72 -23.46
CA VAL A 20 28.97 -0.33 -22.06
C VAL A 20 29.48 -1.36 -21.06
N GLY A 21 29.37 -2.65 -21.40
CA GLY A 21 29.89 -3.75 -20.57
C GLY A 21 31.38 -3.63 -20.29
N GLY A 22 32.18 -3.33 -21.34
CA GLY A 22 33.61 -3.10 -21.21
C GLY A 22 33.95 -1.89 -20.34
N ARG A 23 33.19 -0.79 -20.47
CA ARG A 23 33.37 0.42 -19.64
C ARG A 23 33.13 0.14 -18.15
N LEU A 24 32.06 -0.59 -17.83
CA LEU A 24 31.73 -0.97 -16.45
C LEU A 24 32.81 -1.89 -15.86
N ARG A 25 33.26 -2.88 -16.64
CA ARG A 25 34.33 -3.79 -16.25
C ARG A 25 35.64 -3.05 -15.97
N ALA A 26 36.06 -2.16 -16.87
CA ALA A 26 37.28 -1.38 -16.70
C ALA A 26 37.25 -0.50 -15.44
N ALA A 27 36.10 0.12 -15.16
CA ALA A 27 35.93 0.91 -13.93
C ALA A 27 35.99 0.05 -12.66
N ARG A 28 35.40 -1.16 -12.70
CA ARG A 28 35.51 -2.13 -11.60
C ARG A 28 36.96 -2.57 -11.37
N GLU A 29 37.66 -2.94 -12.44
CA GLU A 29 39.05 -3.41 -12.38
C GLU A 29 40.01 -2.29 -11.93
N THR A 30 39.77 -1.04 -12.34
CA THR A 30 40.53 0.13 -11.87
C THR A 30 40.43 0.32 -10.36
N ARG A 31 39.26 -0.01 -9.79
CA ARG A 31 39.01 0.00 -8.34
C ARG A 31 39.47 -1.28 -7.63
N ARG A 32 40.03 -2.25 -8.37
CA ARG A 32 40.46 -3.57 -7.87
C ARG A 32 39.35 -4.32 -7.14
N LEU A 33 38.12 -4.19 -7.63
CA LEU A 33 36.96 -4.88 -7.09
C LEU A 33 36.68 -6.17 -7.87
N ASP A 34 36.38 -7.24 -7.15
CA ASP A 34 35.88 -8.47 -7.76
C ASP A 34 34.39 -8.32 -8.12
N LEU A 35 33.93 -9.11 -9.10
CA LEU A 35 32.55 -9.05 -9.55
C LEU A 35 31.58 -9.52 -8.45
N GLU A 36 32.03 -10.43 -7.60
CA GLU A 36 31.36 -10.93 -6.41
C GLU A 36 31.14 -9.81 -5.37
N HIS A 37 32.09 -8.88 -5.24
CA HIS A 37 31.95 -7.72 -4.37
C HIS A 37 30.82 -6.81 -4.86
N ILE A 38 30.78 -6.51 -6.16
CA ILE A 38 29.69 -5.74 -6.76
C ILE A 38 28.36 -6.46 -6.59
N ALA A 39 28.31 -7.79 -6.76
CA ALA A 39 27.09 -8.57 -6.55
C ALA A 39 26.57 -8.45 -5.11
N ALA A 40 27.47 -8.52 -4.11
CA ALA A 40 27.13 -8.39 -2.70
C ALA A 40 26.63 -6.98 -2.36
N GLU A 41 27.30 -5.94 -2.86
CA GLU A 41 26.96 -4.54 -2.61
C GLU A 41 25.63 -4.14 -3.29
N THR A 42 25.47 -4.48 -4.56
CA THR A 42 24.31 -4.05 -5.36
C THR A 42 23.09 -4.97 -5.23
N ARG A 43 23.24 -6.14 -4.61
CA ARG A 43 22.23 -7.22 -4.54
C ARG A 43 21.80 -7.73 -5.93
N ILE A 44 22.62 -7.52 -6.96
CA ILE A 44 22.37 -8.03 -8.31
C ILE A 44 23.03 -9.41 -8.42
N PRO A 45 22.31 -10.47 -8.86
CA PRO A 45 22.88 -11.79 -9.04
C PRO A 45 24.11 -11.78 -9.96
N LEU A 46 25.17 -12.50 -9.59
CA LEU A 46 26.45 -12.54 -10.30
C LEU A 46 26.29 -12.83 -11.81
N ARG A 47 25.41 -13.78 -12.16
CA ARG A 47 25.08 -14.11 -13.57
C ARG A 47 24.62 -12.93 -14.41
N HIS A 48 23.93 -11.96 -13.80
CA HIS A 48 23.43 -10.78 -14.51
C HIS A 48 24.51 -9.71 -14.65
N LEU A 49 25.41 -9.59 -13.67
CA LEU A 49 26.58 -8.72 -13.79
C LEU A 49 27.56 -9.23 -14.85
N GLN A 50 27.78 -10.55 -14.93
CA GLN A 50 28.56 -11.19 -16.00
C GLN A 50 27.94 -10.95 -17.38
N ALA A 51 26.61 -11.05 -17.49
CA ALA A 51 25.88 -10.74 -18.71
C ALA A 51 26.05 -9.27 -19.13
N ILE A 52 26.04 -8.34 -18.17
CA ILE A 52 26.28 -6.91 -18.43
C ILE A 52 27.72 -6.65 -18.89
N GLU A 53 28.73 -7.23 -18.23
CA GLU A 53 30.14 -7.03 -18.62
C GLU A 53 30.48 -7.62 -20.00
N SER A 54 29.80 -8.71 -20.37
CA SER A 54 29.94 -9.34 -21.69
C SER A 54 29.08 -8.70 -22.79
N GLY A 55 28.26 -7.69 -22.45
CA GLY A 55 27.33 -7.06 -23.40
C GLY A 55 26.16 -7.96 -23.83
N ASN A 56 26.00 -9.12 -23.20
CA ASN A 56 24.91 -10.05 -23.48
C ASN A 56 23.64 -9.67 -22.72
N PHE A 57 23.02 -8.56 -23.12
CA PHE A 57 21.81 -8.08 -22.45
C PHE A 57 20.60 -9.01 -22.64
N GLU A 58 20.59 -9.86 -23.68
CA GLU A 58 19.53 -10.88 -23.90
C GLU A 58 19.40 -11.88 -22.75
N ALA A 59 20.48 -12.15 -22.02
CA ALA A 59 20.46 -13.03 -20.86
C ALA A 59 19.83 -12.38 -19.61
N LEU A 60 19.43 -11.11 -19.70
CA LEU A 60 18.77 -10.39 -18.61
C LEU A 60 17.25 -10.57 -18.68
N PRO A 61 16.53 -10.55 -17.54
CA PRO A 61 15.09 -10.84 -17.54
C PRO A 61 14.24 -9.83 -18.32
N SER A 62 14.71 -8.60 -18.46
CA SER A 62 14.05 -7.58 -19.28
C SER A 62 14.98 -6.43 -19.65
N ARG A 63 14.59 -5.66 -20.66
CA ARG A 63 15.24 -4.39 -21.03
C ARG A 63 15.29 -3.38 -19.87
N ALA A 64 14.25 -3.35 -19.03
CA ALA A 64 14.21 -2.46 -17.87
C ALA A 64 15.24 -2.87 -16.82
N TYR A 65 15.43 -4.17 -16.60
CA TYR A 65 16.48 -4.69 -15.72
C TYR A 65 17.87 -4.39 -16.27
N ALA A 66 18.10 -4.50 -17.58
CA ALA A 66 19.38 -4.12 -18.19
C ALA A 66 19.78 -2.67 -17.88
N ILE A 67 18.84 -1.74 -18.01
CA ILE A 67 19.07 -0.32 -17.70
C ILE A 67 19.26 -0.11 -16.19
N GLY A 68 18.39 -0.69 -15.36
CA GLY A 68 18.45 -0.53 -13.91
C GLY A 68 19.72 -1.12 -13.28
N PHE A 69 20.07 -2.34 -13.65
CA PHE A 69 21.28 -3.01 -13.16
C PHE A 69 22.55 -2.30 -13.61
N SER A 70 22.61 -1.85 -14.87
CA SER A 70 23.77 -1.09 -15.35
C SER A 70 23.91 0.26 -14.64
N ARG A 71 22.79 0.91 -14.30
CA ARG A 71 22.79 2.13 -13.46
C ARG A 71 23.35 1.87 -12.06
N THR A 72 22.81 0.87 -11.37
CA THR A 72 23.26 0.53 -10.01
C THR A 72 24.72 0.09 -10.00
N TYR A 73 25.16 -0.64 -11.02
CA TYR A 73 26.57 -0.99 -11.19
C TYR A 73 27.43 0.26 -11.42
N ALA A 74 27.04 1.15 -12.35
CA ALA A 74 27.74 2.42 -12.59
C ALA A 74 27.93 3.23 -11.30
N LYS A 75 26.90 3.30 -10.46
CA LYS A 75 26.96 3.95 -9.16
C LYS A 75 27.99 3.31 -8.23
N ALA A 76 28.03 1.98 -8.13
CA ALA A 76 29.00 1.26 -7.29
C ALA A 76 30.46 1.49 -7.75
N VAL A 77 30.68 1.61 -9.06
CA VAL A 77 32.01 1.92 -9.64
C VAL A 77 32.25 3.43 -9.84
N GLY A 78 31.34 4.28 -9.36
CA GLY A 78 31.42 5.74 -9.43
C GLY A 78 31.55 6.33 -10.84
N LEU A 79 30.95 5.68 -11.82
CA LEU A 79 30.72 6.24 -13.15
C LEU A 79 29.44 7.09 -13.15
N ASP A 80 29.33 7.99 -14.12
CA ASP A 80 28.08 8.73 -14.33
C ASP A 80 26.93 7.79 -14.72
N GLU A 81 25.95 7.71 -13.83
CA GLU A 81 24.74 6.90 -13.98
C GLU A 81 23.97 7.26 -15.27
N ALA A 82 23.87 8.56 -15.58
CA ALA A 82 23.10 9.03 -16.72
C ALA A 82 23.75 8.58 -18.03
N ALA A 83 25.05 8.89 -18.21
CA ALA A 83 25.82 8.48 -19.38
C ALA A 83 25.81 6.96 -19.61
N ILE A 84 25.88 6.15 -18.54
CA ILE A 84 25.79 4.69 -18.67
C ILE A 84 24.39 4.26 -19.09
N THR A 85 23.34 4.80 -18.48
CA THR A 85 21.97 4.42 -18.87
C THR A 85 21.61 4.79 -20.30
N ASP A 86 22.11 5.94 -20.79
CA ASP A 86 21.89 6.37 -22.17
C ASP A 86 22.65 5.48 -23.16
N ALA A 87 23.90 5.14 -22.85
CA ALA A 87 24.68 4.22 -23.67
C ALA A 87 24.04 2.81 -23.74
N VAL A 88 23.56 2.28 -22.61
CA VAL A 88 22.83 0.99 -22.56
C VAL A 88 21.55 1.08 -23.38
N ARG A 89 20.84 2.22 -23.33
CA ARG A 89 19.63 2.42 -24.13
C ARG A 89 19.94 2.42 -25.63
N GLY A 90 21.06 3.01 -26.04
CA GLY A 90 21.57 2.99 -27.41
C GLY A 90 21.92 1.58 -27.88
N GLU A 91 22.68 0.81 -27.08
CA GLU A 91 23.02 -0.58 -27.41
C GLU A 91 21.78 -1.48 -27.51
N LEU A 92 20.83 -1.33 -26.58
CA LEU A 92 19.55 -2.04 -26.61
C LEU A 92 18.59 -1.58 -27.71
N ALA A 93 18.83 -0.43 -28.33
CA ALA A 93 18.06 0.01 -29.50
C ALA A 93 18.62 -0.60 -30.80
N ASN A 94 19.93 -0.87 -30.83
CA ASN A 94 20.62 -1.48 -31.95
C ASN A 94 20.65 -3.02 -31.88
N GLY A 95 20.57 -3.58 -30.68
CA GLY A 95 20.53 -5.01 -30.39
C GLY A 95 19.12 -5.59 -30.44
N SER A 96 19.02 -6.86 -30.81
CA SER A 96 17.78 -7.61 -30.95
C SER A 96 17.18 -8.06 -29.63
N MET A 97 17.16 -7.21 -28.59
CA MET A 97 16.30 -7.44 -27.41
C MET A 97 14.90 -7.09 -27.87
N GLN A 98 14.44 -7.91 -28.80
CA GLN A 98 13.17 -7.85 -29.45
C GLN A 98 12.21 -7.89 -28.30
N ARG A 99 11.42 -6.84 -28.20
CA ARG A 99 10.36 -6.77 -27.23
C ARG A 99 9.43 -7.93 -27.57
N VAL A 100 9.67 -9.10 -26.97
CA VAL A 100 8.67 -10.14 -26.83
C VAL A 100 7.69 -9.55 -25.83
N ILE A 101 6.88 -8.60 -26.31
CA ILE A 101 5.52 -8.54 -25.84
C ILE A 101 5.03 -9.94 -26.21
N PRO A 102 4.68 -10.82 -25.25
CA PRO A 102 3.68 -11.80 -25.57
C PRO A 102 2.45 -10.95 -25.92
N THR A 103 2.39 -10.50 -27.18
CA THR A 103 1.11 -10.33 -27.82
C THR A 103 0.58 -11.73 -27.74
N SER A 104 -0.18 -12.02 -26.69
CA SER A 104 -1.29 -12.94 -26.80
C SER A 104 -1.98 -12.46 -28.05
N GLY A 105 -1.67 -13.12 -29.16
CA GLY A 105 -2.32 -12.91 -30.43
C GLY A 105 -3.74 -13.32 -30.14
N MET A 106 -4.54 -12.36 -29.69
CA MET A 106 -5.95 -12.36 -29.99
C MET A 106 -5.99 -12.12 -31.49
N GLU A 107 -5.66 -13.16 -32.26
CA GLU A 107 -5.94 -13.24 -33.67
C GLU A 107 -7.47 -13.21 -33.73
N PRO A 108 -8.09 -12.11 -34.17
CA PRO A 108 -9.54 -12.01 -34.16
C PRO A 108 -10.06 -12.97 -35.24
N GLY A 109 -10.46 -14.17 -34.82
CA GLY A 109 -11.13 -15.13 -35.68
C GLY A 109 -10.40 -16.44 -35.96
N ASP A 110 -9.62 -17.00 -35.03
CA ASP A 110 -9.28 -18.42 -35.09
C ASP A 110 -10.47 -19.28 -34.59
N PRO A 111 -11.30 -19.86 -35.48
CA PRO A 111 -12.46 -20.66 -35.07
C PRO A 111 -12.04 -21.96 -34.37
N ALA A 112 -10.76 -22.36 -34.44
CA ALA A 112 -10.25 -23.55 -33.78
C ALA A 112 -10.09 -23.37 -32.25
N ARG A 113 -10.21 -22.12 -31.74
CA ARG A 113 -10.18 -21.82 -30.30
C ARG A 113 -11.56 -21.67 -29.68
N LEU A 114 -12.63 -21.76 -30.47
CA LEU A 114 -13.99 -21.78 -29.95
C LEU A 114 -14.30 -23.19 -29.41
N PRO A 115 -14.93 -23.32 -28.23
CA PRO A 115 -15.45 -24.60 -27.79
C PRO A 115 -16.41 -25.13 -28.85
N SER A 116 -16.43 -26.45 -29.08
CA SER A 116 -17.27 -27.07 -30.10
C SER A 116 -18.73 -26.58 -29.97
N SER A 117 -19.44 -26.46 -31.08
CA SER A 117 -20.81 -25.96 -31.11
C SER A 117 -21.74 -26.65 -30.09
N GLY A 118 -21.48 -27.92 -29.78
CA GLY A 118 -22.17 -28.66 -28.73
C GLY A 118 -21.92 -28.13 -27.31
N VAL A 119 -20.70 -27.73 -26.96
CA VAL A 119 -20.37 -27.15 -25.64
C VAL A 119 -20.97 -25.76 -25.48
N ALA A 120 -21.02 -24.96 -26.55
CA ALA A 120 -21.69 -23.67 -26.53
C ALA A 120 -23.21 -23.82 -26.27
N TRP A 121 -23.86 -24.78 -26.93
CA TRP A 121 -25.26 -25.10 -26.70
C TRP A 121 -25.52 -25.69 -25.31
N ALA A 122 -24.63 -26.56 -24.81
CA ALA A 122 -24.72 -27.07 -23.45
C ALA A 122 -24.57 -25.96 -22.40
N GLY A 123 -23.66 -25.01 -22.62
CA GLY A 123 -23.50 -23.83 -21.77
C GLY A 123 -24.74 -22.92 -21.79
N ALA A 124 -25.32 -22.69 -22.97
CA ALA A 124 -26.56 -21.92 -23.11
C ALA A 124 -27.74 -22.60 -22.40
N LEU A 125 -27.86 -23.93 -22.52
CA LEU A 125 -28.89 -24.71 -21.82
C LEU A 125 -28.69 -24.65 -20.30
N ALA A 126 -27.44 -24.79 -19.82
CA ALA A 126 -27.12 -24.69 -18.40
C ALA A 126 -27.42 -23.29 -17.84
N ALA A 127 -27.10 -22.24 -18.60
CA ALA A 127 -27.43 -20.86 -18.25
C ALA A 127 -28.95 -20.64 -18.20
N LEU A 128 -29.70 -21.20 -19.15
CA LEU A 128 -31.17 -21.14 -19.15
C LEU A 128 -31.76 -21.87 -17.94
N ILE A 129 -31.26 -23.06 -17.60
CA ILE A 129 -31.69 -23.81 -16.41
C ILE A 129 -31.40 -23.02 -15.14
N LEU A 130 -30.21 -22.42 -15.02
CA LEU A 130 -29.86 -21.55 -13.90
C LEU A 130 -30.77 -20.32 -13.82
N ALA A 131 -31.08 -19.68 -14.95
CA ALA A 131 -31.97 -18.52 -14.99
C ALA A 131 -33.41 -18.90 -14.57
N VAL A 132 -33.94 -20.02 -15.07
CA VAL A 132 -35.26 -20.53 -14.68
C VAL A 132 -35.28 -20.92 -13.20
N GLY A 133 -34.24 -21.58 -12.71
CA GLY A 133 -34.09 -21.92 -11.29
C GLY A 133 -34.02 -20.68 -10.40
N ALA A 134 -33.23 -19.68 -10.79
CA ALA A 134 -33.13 -18.41 -10.09
C ALA A 134 -34.45 -17.63 -10.11
N PHE A 135 -35.18 -17.65 -11.23
CA PHE A 135 -36.50 -17.02 -11.35
C PHE A 135 -37.54 -17.72 -10.46
N ALA A 136 -37.58 -19.05 -10.46
CA ALA A 136 -38.46 -19.82 -9.60
C ALA A 136 -38.12 -19.60 -8.11
N PHE A 137 -36.84 -19.59 -7.76
CA PHE A 137 -36.37 -19.24 -6.42
C PHE A 137 -36.76 -17.82 -6.03
N TYR A 138 -36.54 -16.84 -6.90
CA TYR A 138 -36.92 -15.45 -6.66
C TYR A 138 -38.44 -15.31 -6.46
N ASN A 139 -39.24 -15.94 -7.30
CA ASN A 139 -40.69 -15.92 -7.17
C ASN A 139 -41.18 -16.67 -5.90
N SER A 140 -40.48 -17.72 -5.47
CA SER A 140 -40.77 -18.38 -4.19
C SER A 140 -40.33 -17.57 -2.97
N TYR A 141 -39.19 -16.88 -3.05
CA TYR A 141 -38.58 -16.15 -1.95
C TYR A 141 -39.20 -14.76 -1.76
N PHE A 142 -39.60 -14.12 -2.86
CA PHE A 142 -40.18 -12.77 -2.89
C PHE A 142 -41.68 -12.77 -3.25
N GLY A 143 -42.22 -13.84 -3.84
CA GLY A 143 -43.64 -13.93 -4.24
C GLY A 143 -44.54 -14.71 -3.28
N ALA A 144 -43.99 -15.40 -2.27
CA ALA A 144 -44.79 -16.02 -1.21
C ALA A 144 -45.08 -15.01 -0.08
N GLY A 145 -45.92 -14.01 -0.36
CA GLY A 145 -46.30 -13.00 0.64
C GLY A 145 -47.64 -12.30 0.43
N THR A 146 -48.38 -12.57 -0.64
CA THR A 146 -49.68 -11.92 -0.88
C THR A 146 -50.66 -12.87 -1.57
N GLU A 147 -51.10 -13.91 -0.88
CA GLU A 147 -52.51 -14.26 -0.99
C GLU A 147 -53.25 -13.29 -0.05
N PRO A 148 -54.04 -12.32 -0.55
CA PRO A 148 -54.88 -11.53 0.33
C PRO A 148 -55.81 -12.50 1.06
N GLY A 149 -55.59 -12.65 2.37
CA GLY A 149 -56.46 -13.43 3.23
C GLY A 149 -57.90 -13.01 2.99
N SER A 150 -58.77 -13.99 2.74
CA SER A 150 -60.21 -13.79 2.55
C SER A 150 -60.75 -12.83 3.61
N LEU A 151 -61.24 -11.66 3.18
CA LEU A 151 -61.77 -10.60 4.05
C LEU A 151 -63.12 -10.95 4.68
N LEU A 152 -63.56 -12.20 4.61
CA LEU A 152 -64.73 -12.70 5.32
C LEU A 152 -64.30 -13.18 6.71
N ALA A 153 -63.93 -12.23 7.58
CA ALA A 153 -63.86 -12.49 9.02
C ALA A 153 -65.29 -12.49 9.60
N PRO A 154 -65.72 -13.56 10.31
CA PRO A 154 -67.00 -13.60 11.01
C PRO A 154 -67.10 -12.46 12.04
N LYS A 155 -68.19 -11.69 11.96
CA LYS A 155 -68.54 -10.60 12.86
C LYS A 155 -68.61 -11.07 14.33
N PRO A 156 -67.72 -10.61 15.23
CA PRO A 156 -67.85 -10.85 16.66
C PRO A 156 -68.87 -9.86 17.25
N ALA A 157 -69.82 -10.37 18.02
CA ALA A 157 -70.73 -9.56 18.82
C ALA A 157 -70.00 -8.98 20.05
N PRO A 158 -70.33 -7.75 20.49
CA PRO A 158 -69.65 -7.10 21.60
C PRO A 158 -70.00 -7.77 22.94
N THR A 159 -68.99 -8.04 23.75
CA THR A 159 -69.13 -8.23 25.21
C THR A 159 -68.49 -7.03 25.93
N PRO A 160 -69.06 -6.61 27.08
CA PRO A 160 -68.73 -5.32 27.69
C PRO A 160 -67.38 -5.33 28.41
N THR A 161 -66.66 -4.23 28.19
CA THR A 161 -65.45 -3.79 28.89
C THR A 161 -65.71 -3.65 30.40
N THR A 162 -64.95 -4.40 31.21
CA THR A 162 -64.72 -4.04 32.61
C THR A 162 -63.42 -3.24 32.69
N ALA A 163 -63.52 -2.00 33.15
CA ALA A 163 -62.40 -1.13 33.45
C ALA A 163 -61.65 -1.66 34.69
N ALA A 164 -60.35 -1.90 34.54
CA ALA A 164 -59.42 -2.08 35.65
C ALA A 164 -58.36 -0.97 35.59
N ALA A 165 -58.22 -0.28 36.72
CA ALA A 165 -57.34 0.84 37.00
C ALA A 165 -55.84 0.48 36.89
N PRO A 166 -54.95 1.48 36.70
CA PRO A 166 -53.52 1.26 36.53
C PRO A 166 -52.85 0.86 37.85
N SER A 167 -51.96 -0.12 37.79
CA SER A 167 -51.00 -0.48 38.84
C SER A 167 -49.61 -0.61 38.22
N PRO A 168 -48.53 -0.41 38.99
CA PRO A 168 -47.49 0.56 38.68
C PRO A 168 -46.27 -0.09 38.02
N ALA A 169 -45.49 0.77 37.34
CA ALA A 169 -44.06 0.64 37.07
C ALA A 169 -43.46 -0.77 37.29
N ALA A 170 -43.46 -1.58 36.23
CA ALA A 170 -42.51 -2.67 36.13
C ALA A 170 -41.10 -2.07 36.14
N THR A 171 -40.40 -2.27 37.25
CA THR A 171 -38.96 -2.08 37.38
C THR A 171 -38.29 -2.77 36.20
N ALA A 172 -37.56 -2.01 35.38
CA ALA A 172 -36.79 -2.54 34.27
C ALA A 172 -35.85 -3.64 34.77
N ALA A 173 -36.21 -4.90 34.49
CA ALA A 173 -35.35 -6.04 34.76
C ALA A 173 -34.11 -5.89 33.86
N VAL A 174 -32.93 -5.87 34.48
CA VAL A 174 -31.66 -5.98 33.77
C VAL A 174 -31.73 -7.26 32.91
N PRO A 175 -31.55 -7.18 31.57
CA PRO A 175 -31.65 -8.36 30.73
C PRO A 175 -30.50 -9.32 31.10
N ALA A 176 -30.84 -10.40 31.80
CA ALA A 176 -29.95 -11.48 32.13
C ALA A 176 -30.24 -12.65 31.17
N GLY A 177 -29.36 -12.84 30.18
CA GLY A 177 -29.53 -13.90 29.18
C GLY A 177 -28.34 -14.00 28.22
N PRO A 178 -28.32 -15.02 27.35
CA PRO A 178 -27.26 -15.20 26.37
C PRO A 178 -27.22 -14.00 25.42
N VAL A 179 -26.01 -13.52 25.12
CA VAL A 179 -25.79 -12.47 24.12
C VAL A 179 -25.76 -13.14 22.74
N VAL A 180 -26.68 -12.75 21.87
CA VAL A 180 -26.75 -13.25 20.49
C VAL A 180 -26.53 -12.10 19.53
N LEU A 181 -25.54 -12.28 18.64
CA LEU A 181 -25.21 -11.35 17.56
C LEU A 181 -25.82 -11.89 16.28
N THR A 182 -26.70 -11.12 15.63
CA THR A 182 -27.36 -11.50 14.37
C THR A 182 -26.93 -10.55 13.26
N ALA A 183 -26.44 -11.10 12.14
CA ALA A 183 -26.07 -10.31 10.98
C ALA A 183 -27.30 -9.88 10.17
N THR A 184 -27.38 -8.60 9.80
CA THR A 184 -28.48 -8.08 8.96
C THR A 184 -28.12 -8.04 7.47
N GLU A 185 -26.84 -8.19 7.14
CA GLU A 185 -26.30 -8.24 5.77
C GLU A 185 -25.43 -9.48 5.55
N ASP A 186 -25.09 -9.75 4.29
CA ASP A 186 -24.18 -10.82 3.91
C ASP A 186 -22.71 -10.39 4.04
N GLY A 187 -21.85 -11.31 4.46
CA GLY A 187 -20.41 -11.09 4.50
C GLY A 187 -19.92 -10.30 5.72
N VAL A 188 -20.70 -10.26 6.80
CA VAL A 188 -20.32 -9.57 8.05
C VAL A 188 -19.26 -10.39 8.78
N TRP A 189 -17.99 -9.97 8.66
CA TRP A 189 -16.89 -10.62 9.34
C TRP A 189 -16.89 -10.32 10.85
N LEU A 190 -16.85 -11.39 11.65
CA LEU A 190 -16.93 -11.34 13.10
C LEU A 190 -15.82 -12.21 13.71
N ARG A 191 -15.06 -11.64 14.65
CA ARG A 191 -14.13 -12.37 15.51
C ARG A 191 -14.44 -12.10 16.97
N LEU A 192 -14.75 -13.17 17.72
CA LEU A 192 -14.96 -13.18 19.16
C LEU A 192 -13.79 -13.85 19.85
N TYR A 193 -13.31 -13.26 20.93
CA TYR A 193 -12.17 -13.75 21.71
C TYR A 193 -12.28 -13.30 23.16
N GLU A 194 -11.59 -13.99 24.08
CA GLU A 194 -11.51 -13.59 25.49
C GLU A 194 -10.34 -12.62 25.75
N GLU A 195 -10.35 -11.95 26.90
CA GLU A 195 -9.29 -11.00 27.31
C GLU A 195 -7.89 -11.64 27.47
N GLY A 196 -7.74 -12.96 27.32
CA GLY A 196 -6.46 -13.68 27.18
C GLY A 196 -6.01 -13.98 25.75
N GLY A 197 -6.79 -13.59 24.74
CA GLY A 197 -6.52 -13.86 23.31
C GLY A 197 -7.03 -15.22 22.80
N GLU A 198 -7.66 -16.03 23.65
CA GLU A 198 -8.32 -17.27 23.26
C GLU A 198 -9.47 -16.97 22.29
N ARG A 199 -9.49 -17.66 21.14
CA ARG A 199 -10.46 -17.40 20.07
C ARG A 199 -11.72 -18.23 20.32
N LEU A 200 -12.84 -17.55 20.51
CA LEU A 200 -14.15 -18.18 20.71
C LEU A 200 -14.83 -18.48 19.36
N PHE A 201 -14.69 -17.55 18.40
CA PHE A 201 -15.35 -17.66 17.11
C PHE A 201 -14.69 -16.73 16.09
N GLU A 202 -14.55 -17.15 14.84
CA GLU A 202 -14.03 -16.31 13.76
C GLU A 202 -14.59 -16.77 12.41
N ARG A 203 -15.51 -16.00 11.81
CA ARG A 203 -15.92 -16.14 10.40
C ARG A 203 -16.78 -14.98 9.92
N ALA A 204 -17.05 -14.96 8.62
CA ALA A 204 -18.09 -14.15 8.02
C ALA A 204 -19.48 -14.79 8.21
N LEU A 205 -20.44 -13.98 8.64
CA LEU A 205 -21.85 -14.32 8.77
C LEU A 205 -22.62 -13.92 7.51
N LYS A 206 -23.62 -14.73 7.15
CA LYS A 206 -24.62 -14.37 6.14
C LYS A 206 -25.78 -13.62 6.77
N ARG A 207 -26.61 -12.97 5.94
CA ARG A 207 -27.81 -12.27 6.40
C ARG A 207 -28.74 -13.22 7.16
N GLY A 208 -29.16 -12.80 8.35
CA GLY A 208 -30.01 -13.55 9.26
C GLY A 208 -29.27 -14.60 10.11
N GLU A 209 -27.96 -14.75 9.91
CA GLU A 209 -27.17 -15.70 10.69
C GLU A 209 -26.79 -15.15 12.06
N SER A 210 -26.97 -15.97 13.09
CA SER A 210 -26.77 -15.59 14.48
C SER A 210 -25.66 -16.40 15.15
N VAL A 211 -24.90 -15.74 16.03
CA VAL A 211 -23.85 -16.33 16.86
C VAL A 211 -24.13 -16.01 18.32
N THR A 212 -24.19 -17.05 19.14
CA THR A 212 -24.33 -16.91 20.59
C THR A 212 -22.94 -16.78 21.22
N VAL A 213 -22.74 -15.73 22.02
CA VAL A 213 -21.53 -15.57 22.83
C VAL A 213 -21.59 -16.58 23.98
N PRO A 214 -20.58 -17.44 24.16
CA PRO A 214 -20.55 -18.40 25.26
C PRO A 214 -20.62 -17.69 26.61
N ALA A 215 -21.56 -18.08 27.48
CA ALA A 215 -21.71 -17.50 28.82
C ALA A 215 -20.55 -17.85 29.78
N THR A 216 -19.75 -18.86 29.43
CA THR A 216 -18.55 -19.27 30.16
C THR A 216 -17.34 -18.37 29.89
N ALA A 217 -17.42 -17.48 28.90
CA ALA A 217 -16.28 -16.69 28.47
C ALA A 217 -15.96 -15.53 29.42
N ALA A 218 -14.68 -15.38 29.78
CA ALA A 218 -14.20 -14.27 30.59
C ALA A 218 -13.94 -13.03 29.71
N ASP A 219 -14.71 -11.96 29.94
CA ASP A 219 -14.69 -10.70 29.17
C ASP A 219 -14.61 -10.90 27.65
N PRO A 220 -15.69 -11.40 27.00
CA PRO A 220 -15.69 -11.61 25.56
C PRO A 220 -15.60 -10.27 24.83
N ARG A 221 -14.63 -10.19 23.91
CA ARG A 221 -14.35 -9.05 23.04
C ARG A 221 -14.64 -9.38 21.59
N ILE A 222 -15.00 -8.36 20.83
CA ILE A 222 -15.34 -8.46 19.40
C ILE A 222 -14.43 -7.57 18.54
N ASN A 223 -14.03 -8.13 17.40
CA ASN A 223 -13.56 -7.38 16.25
C ASN A 223 -14.56 -7.56 15.10
N THR A 224 -15.01 -6.47 14.50
CA THR A 224 -15.90 -6.47 13.33
C THR A 224 -15.61 -5.27 12.43
N GLY A 225 -15.70 -5.48 11.12
CA GLY A 225 -15.62 -4.41 10.11
C GLY A 225 -16.96 -3.74 9.81
N ARG A 226 -18.08 -4.35 10.24
CA ARG A 226 -19.46 -3.90 9.95
C ARG A 226 -20.31 -3.94 11.22
N PRO A 227 -20.06 -3.06 12.20
CA PRO A 227 -20.85 -2.97 13.43
C PRO A 227 -22.28 -2.46 13.19
N ASP A 228 -22.49 -1.70 12.11
CA ASP A 228 -23.78 -1.19 11.63
C ASP A 228 -24.71 -2.31 11.15
N ALA A 229 -24.13 -3.42 10.67
CA ALA A 229 -24.87 -4.58 10.14
C ALA A 229 -25.06 -5.71 11.18
N LEU A 230 -24.97 -5.39 12.47
CA LEU A 230 -25.10 -6.35 13.58
C LEU A 230 -26.19 -5.92 14.56
N VAL A 231 -27.20 -6.77 14.73
CA VAL A 231 -28.21 -6.65 15.79
C VAL A 231 -27.75 -7.48 16.98
N ILE A 232 -27.68 -6.85 18.15
CA ILE A 232 -27.29 -7.50 19.39
C ILE A 232 -28.54 -7.71 20.24
N THR A 233 -28.72 -8.92 20.74
CA THR A 233 -29.82 -9.26 21.66
C THR A 233 -29.28 -9.90 22.93
N ILE A 234 -29.87 -9.57 24.08
CA ILE A 234 -29.55 -10.16 25.37
C ILE A 234 -30.82 -10.82 25.91
N GLY A 235 -30.84 -12.15 26.00
CA GLY A 235 -32.03 -12.87 26.45
C GLY A 235 -33.29 -12.57 25.61
N GLY A 236 -33.12 -12.27 24.32
CA GLY A 236 -34.20 -11.91 23.40
C GLY A 236 -34.59 -10.43 23.38
N GLN A 237 -34.01 -9.59 24.24
CA GLN A 237 -34.20 -8.12 24.19
C GLN A 237 -33.14 -7.48 23.30
N VAL A 238 -33.55 -6.64 22.36
CA VAL A 238 -32.63 -5.90 21.48
C VAL A 238 -31.94 -4.80 22.27
N VAL A 239 -30.61 -4.76 22.19
CA VAL A 239 -29.78 -3.70 22.79
C VAL A 239 -29.14 -2.84 21.69
N PRO A 240 -28.72 -1.60 22.01
CA PRO A 240 -28.03 -0.75 21.05
C PRO A 240 -26.84 -1.46 20.40
N GLY A 241 -26.69 -1.28 19.09
CA GLY A 241 -25.59 -1.82 18.30
C GLY A 241 -24.22 -1.28 18.73
N LEU A 242 -23.14 -1.84 18.17
CA LEU A 242 -21.78 -1.38 18.51
C LEU A 242 -21.48 0.00 17.94
N ALA A 243 -21.99 0.31 16.75
CA ALA A 243 -21.97 1.62 16.10
C ALA A 243 -23.00 1.65 14.99
N ASP A 244 -23.46 2.86 14.63
CA ASP A 244 -24.43 3.09 13.54
C ASP A 244 -23.76 3.32 12.18
N GLN A 245 -22.43 3.29 12.12
CA GLN A 245 -21.63 3.56 10.93
C GLN A 245 -20.73 2.36 10.59
N PRO A 246 -20.39 2.17 9.29
CA PRO A 246 -19.49 1.11 8.83
C PRO A 246 -18.02 1.42 9.17
N VAL A 247 -17.69 1.38 10.46
CA VAL A 247 -16.34 1.60 11.00
C VAL A 247 -15.82 0.30 11.59
N THR A 248 -14.53 0.02 11.39
CA THR A 248 -13.93 -1.16 12.01
C THR A 248 -13.78 -0.94 13.52
N ILE A 249 -14.37 -1.83 14.31
CA ILE A 249 -14.25 -1.84 15.77
C ILE A 249 -13.38 -3.03 16.15
N ALA A 250 -12.38 -2.77 17.00
CA ALA A 250 -11.52 -3.79 17.58
C ALA A 250 -11.56 -3.73 19.11
N GLY A 251 -11.74 -4.89 19.73
CA GLY A 251 -11.62 -5.04 21.18
C GLY A 251 -12.79 -4.52 21.99
N ALA A 252 -13.95 -4.30 21.38
CA ALA A 252 -15.14 -3.89 22.12
C ALA A 252 -15.66 -5.05 22.98
N SER A 253 -15.96 -4.80 24.25
CA SER A 253 -16.55 -5.78 25.16
C SER A 253 -18.01 -6.07 24.76
N VAL A 254 -18.35 -7.34 24.57
CA VAL A 254 -19.71 -7.83 24.25
C VAL A 254 -20.32 -8.64 25.39
N SER A 255 -19.78 -8.51 26.60
CA SER A 255 -20.42 -9.08 27.79
C SER A 255 -21.79 -8.44 28.01
N ALA A 256 -22.76 -9.21 28.53
CA ALA A 256 -24.10 -8.71 28.81
C ALA A 256 -24.05 -7.47 29.74
N ALA A 257 -23.16 -7.49 30.74
CA ALA A 257 -22.93 -6.37 31.64
C ALA A 257 -22.42 -5.11 30.93
N ALA A 258 -21.46 -5.23 29.99
CA ALA A 258 -20.93 -4.09 29.26
C ALA A 258 -21.93 -3.48 28.28
N LEU A 259 -22.73 -4.33 27.61
CA LEU A 259 -23.81 -3.89 26.72
C LEU A 259 -24.93 -3.19 27.50
N VAL A 260 -25.26 -3.68 28.69
CA VAL A 260 -26.23 -3.01 29.59
C VAL A 260 -25.66 -1.69 30.13
N ALA A 261 -24.38 -1.65 30.51
CA ALA A 261 -23.73 -0.41 30.95
C ALA A 261 -23.74 0.67 29.86
N ARG A 262 -23.64 0.27 28.58
CA ARG A 262 -23.74 1.20 27.44
C ARG A 262 -25.14 1.77 27.25
N THR A 263 -26.20 1.00 27.51
CA THR A 263 -27.59 1.51 27.44
C THR A 263 -27.97 2.33 28.67
N ALA A 264 -27.35 2.07 29.82
CA ALA A 264 -27.56 2.82 31.07
C ALA A 264 -26.77 4.14 31.14
N ALA A 265 -25.79 4.34 30.26
CA ALA A 265 -25.10 5.62 30.12
C ALA A 265 -26.04 6.61 29.42
N PRO A 266 -26.49 7.69 30.07
CA PRO A 266 -27.22 8.74 29.39
C PRO A 266 -26.30 9.36 28.32
N THR A 267 -26.92 9.71 27.19
CA THR A 267 -26.39 10.60 26.16
C THR A 267 -25.47 11.64 26.80
N PRO A 268 -24.19 11.79 26.41
CA PRO A 268 -23.49 13.01 26.76
C PRO A 268 -24.29 14.13 26.12
N ALA A 269 -25.00 14.88 26.96
CA ALA A 269 -25.58 16.15 26.59
C ALA A 269 -24.50 16.92 25.83
N VAL A 270 -24.85 17.37 24.63
CA VAL A 270 -24.10 18.39 23.91
C VAL A 270 -24.03 19.59 24.84
N THR A 271 -22.98 19.64 25.66
CA THR A 271 -22.62 20.85 26.37
C THR A 271 -21.83 21.64 25.34
N ASN A 272 -22.56 22.41 24.55
CA ASN A 272 -22.03 23.64 23.99
C ASN A 272 -21.54 24.47 25.18
N SER A 273 -20.26 24.31 25.54
CA SER A 273 -19.59 25.30 26.37
C SER A 273 -19.44 26.57 25.52
N PRO A 274 -19.98 27.72 25.95
CA PRO A 274 -19.79 28.97 25.25
C PRO A 274 -18.31 29.32 25.24
N VAL A 275 -17.78 29.66 24.07
CA VAL A 275 -16.49 30.33 23.91
C VAL A 275 -16.55 31.64 24.69
N PRO A 276 -15.74 31.87 25.74
CA PRO A 276 -15.63 33.20 26.31
C PRO A 276 -14.80 34.05 25.34
N THR A 277 -15.50 34.95 24.65
CA THR A 277 -14.92 36.14 24.03
C THR A 277 -14.21 36.94 25.12
N ALA A 278 -12.87 36.88 25.15
CA ALA A 278 -12.06 37.81 25.92
C ALA A 278 -11.28 38.71 24.94
N THR A 279 -11.81 39.92 24.86
CA THR A 279 -11.32 41.14 24.24
C THR A 279 -9.81 41.40 24.45
N ARG A 280 -9.13 41.55 23.31
CA ARG A 280 -7.99 42.43 23.00
C ARG A 280 -7.57 43.43 24.11
N ALA A 281 -6.34 43.28 24.60
CA ALA A 281 -5.55 44.38 25.15
C ALA A 281 -4.13 44.35 24.55
N ALA A 282 -3.76 45.46 23.94
CA ALA A 282 -2.51 45.65 23.20
C ALA A 282 -1.30 45.78 24.15
N VAL A 283 -0.25 45.01 23.90
CA VAL A 283 1.10 45.32 24.41
C VAL A 283 2.03 45.52 23.23
N ARG A 284 2.68 46.68 23.25
CA ARG A 284 3.50 47.23 22.18
C ARG A 284 4.82 46.48 22.05
N ARG A 285 5.22 46.33 20.78
CA ARG A 285 6.58 46.26 20.21
C ARG A 285 7.72 46.52 21.19
N ASN A 286 8.69 45.60 21.23
CA ASN A 286 10.09 45.95 20.99
C ASN A 286 10.75 44.84 20.16
N SER A 287 11.18 45.24 18.98
CA SER A 287 11.95 44.50 17.98
C SER A 287 13.40 44.35 18.42
N THR A 288 13.96 43.13 18.32
CA THR A 288 15.37 42.92 17.95
C THR A 288 15.45 41.62 17.17
N SER A 289 15.59 41.80 15.86
CA SER A 289 15.92 40.78 14.87
C SER A 289 17.43 40.51 14.95
N ALA A 290 17.85 39.25 15.02
CA ALA A 290 19.22 38.84 14.79
C ALA A 290 19.21 37.61 13.87
N ALA A 291 19.15 37.89 12.56
CA ALA A 291 19.58 36.98 11.51
C ALA A 291 20.93 37.50 10.97
N PRO A 292 21.95 36.65 10.76
CA PRO A 292 23.16 37.06 10.06
C PRO A 292 22.89 37.01 8.55
N ALA A 293 23.00 38.15 7.90
CA ALA A 293 22.94 38.30 6.45
C ALA A 293 24.37 38.42 5.85
N PRO A 294 24.55 38.14 4.55
CA PRO A 294 25.84 37.97 3.89
C PRO A 294 26.47 39.30 3.47
N VAL A 295 27.80 39.31 3.32
CA VAL A 295 28.59 40.45 2.82
C VAL A 295 28.81 40.37 1.31
N PRO A 296 28.55 41.45 0.54
CA PRO A 296 29.00 41.58 -0.85
C PRO A 296 30.13 42.61 -1.02
N SER A 297 31.13 42.21 -1.81
CA SER A 297 31.93 42.93 -2.82
C SER A 297 32.38 44.40 -2.58
N ALA A 298 33.71 44.64 -2.66
CA ALA A 298 34.30 45.69 -3.50
C ALA A 298 35.85 45.64 -3.51
N ALA A 299 36.45 45.53 -4.70
CA ALA A 299 37.77 46.05 -5.03
C ALA A 299 37.70 47.59 -5.17
N PRO A 300 38.80 48.36 -5.04
CA PRO A 300 39.66 48.63 -6.22
C PRO A 300 41.16 48.92 -5.96
N ALA A 301 41.90 48.86 -7.08
CA ALA A 301 43.07 49.66 -7.50
C ALA A 301 44.42 49.63 -6.76
N ALA A 302 45.44 49.18 -7.52
CA ALA A 302 46.76 49.77 -7.77
C ALA A 302 47.55 50.40 -6.60
N ASP A 303 48.79 49.92 -6.35
CA ASP A 303 50.00 50.52 -6.91
C ASP A 303 51.27 49.76 -6.45
N GLN A 304 52.31 49.85 -7.30
CA GLN A 304 53.75 49.70 -7.05
C GLN A 304 54.45 48.34 -6.87
N ALA A 305 55.30 48.11 -7.88
CA ALA A 305 56.48 47.26 -7.95
C ALA A 305 57.50 47.48 -6.80
N PRO A 306 58.50 46.59 -6.66
CA PRO A 306 59.76 46.88 -7.35
C PRO A 306 60.33 45.68 -8.13
N ALA A 307 61.05 46.03 -9.20
CA ALA A 307 61.82 45.14 -10.06
C ALA A 307 63.25 44.88 -9.47
N PRO A 308 64.21 44.33 -10.21
CA PRO A 308 64.84 43.04 -9.93
C PRO A 308 66.26 43.16 -9.38
N THR A 309 66.80 42.07 -8.85
CA THR A 309 68.26 41.91 -8.73
C THR A 309 68.65 40.67 -9.53
N GLU A 310 69.28 40.92 -10.68
CA GLU A 310 70.18 39.99 -11.34
C GLU A 310 71.25 39.53 -10.35
N THR A 311 71.70 38.27 -10.41
CA THR A 311 73.09 37.85 -10.20
C THR A 311 73.26 36.36 -10.54
N SER A 312 73.95 36.14 -11.66
CA SER A 312 74.98 35.13 -11.91
C SER A 312 74.63 33.62 -11.97
N ALA A 313 74.62 33.11 -13.21
CA ALA A 313 75.40 31.92 -13.61
C ALA A 313 76.91 32.34 -13.70
N PRO A 314 77.95 31.45 -13.81
CA PRO A 314 77.95 30.27 -14.69
C PRO A 314 78.76 29.03 -14.20
N ALA A 315 78.78 28.03 -15.09
CA ALA A 315 79.85 27.06 -15.36
C ALA A 315 79.92 25.75 -14.52
N GLY A 316 79.96 24.64 -15.26
CA GLY A 316 80.23 23.31 -14.75
C GLY A 316 79.91 22.23 -15.79
N ALA A 317 80.59 22.25 -16.93
CA ALA A 317 80.63 21.13 -17.88
C ALA A 317 81.53 20.01 -17.33
N ASP A 318 81.11 18.76 -17.54
CA ASP A 318 81.90 17.53 -17.75
C ASP A 318 81.08 16.31 -17.27
N ARG A 319 81.12 15.09 -17.81
CA ARG A 319 81.75 14.47 -18.99
C ARG A 319 81.47 12.95 -18.88
N ILE A 320 80.89 12.35 -19.93
CA ILE A 320 81.20 11.02 -20.53
C ILE A 320 80.98 9.71 -19.71
N THR A 321 80.41 8.72 -20.44
CA THR A 321 80.50 7.23 -20.34
C THR A 321 79.80 6.57 -19.14
N ASN A 322 79.09 5.45 -19.32
CA ASN A 322 79.32 4.31 -20.23
C ASN A 322 77.99 3.62 -20.60
#